data_AF-M9ME88-F1
#
_entry.id   AF-M9ME88-F1
#
_cell.length_a   1.000
_cell.length_b   1.000
_cell.length_c   1.000
_cell.angle_alpha   90.00
_cell.angle_beta   90.00
_cell.angle_gamma   90.00
#
_symmetry.space_group_name_H-M   'P 1'
#
loop_
_entity.id
_entity.type
_entity.pdbx_description
1 polymer ?
#
loop_
_entity_poly.entity_id
_entity_poly.type
_entity_poly.pdbx_seq_one_letter_code
_entity_poly.pdbx_strand_id
1 'polypeptide(L)'
;MGLVARTASSAVAQLASGLRPSASRNTRRILKLHTPMTARTLYSSTAVASSSKTSSSSKEQQLSDASDRAEEPAPKPKRKRRTSEEVQASRLASKTFGLPVRATRRTRSSIPGAPGHEAGKAHEMVGPSTKSARSAPGKKAAGKKKPADDAEQDEAGSALDDPWRDAESISELLELMRYDHLPPRPEWKKAFPNGKIQQTSYRYFVSNRSTLQQIIPHLGIHDPEREGEKVTIVEGYPGPGTFASELLKIPEVEKVVALEATPCYVDKLEVLKTQLEQQQPGGGERLDILRASAYAWETYGDLITTGKLAHLNGRVARTTGGTVDFSKADFVPPDHSDASWKKLSPIIFLAQLPNTVYGEQLFAQIVTGIASRSWLFRHGRIKLAFVCGESLAKRCLAPAGDKMSRGKLGTTVQCLADIEVHRYAHELQPHATHFYPTAMTVGPRVTVSGSSLIPNSNSSTGLTRTGMVMMTVTPKQQPLIKPNEIEAFEYITRNLFILRTKAVGEALTHVAPGAQNVLKMTSPEQAEAKLIKKNEVILPSDIVADLTNVQWACLAKMFEKWPFRPRHLFEEGRIKSDKDRKG
;
A
#
# COMPACT_ATOMS: atom_id res chain seq x y z
N MET A 1 -51.17 36.75 -39.28
CA MET A 1 -51.03 37.25 -37.89
C MET A 1 -49.72 36.67 -37.36
N GLY A 2 -48.55 37.28 -37.56
CA GLY A 2 -47.99 38.51 -36.94
C GLY A 2 -46.67 38.08 -36.25
N LEU A 3 -45.49 38.18 -36.89
CA LEU A 3 -44.49 39.28 -36.84
C LEU A 3 -44.05 39.59 -35.39
N VAL A 4 -42.76 39.66 -35.00
CA VAL A 4 -41.65 40.46 -35.54
C VAL A 4 -40.30 39.98 -34.96
N ALA A 5 -39.26 39.95 -35.81
CA ALA A 5 -37.84 39.92 -35.44
C ALA A 5 -37.28 41.34 -35.29
N ARG A 6 -36.28 41.56 -34.42
CA ARG A 6 -35.45 42.79 -34.44
C ARG A 6 -33.96 42.50 -34.30
N THR A 7 -33.25 42.90 -35.34
CA THR A 7 -31.81 43.14 -35.47
C THR A 7 -31.52 44.64 -35.51
N ALA A 8 -30.41 45.09 -34.93
CA ALA A 8 -29.53 46.23 -35.31
C ALA A 8 -28.55 46.47 -34.14
N SER A 9 -27.21 46.41 -34.21
CA SER A 9 -26.18 46.96 -35.13
C SER A 9 -25.84 48.44 -34.95
N SER A 10 -24.51 48.70 -34.96
CA SER A 10 -23.74 49.97 -35.06
C SER A 10 -23.39 50.64 -33.71
N ALA A 11 -22.14 50.77 -33.23
CA ALA A 11 -20.78 51.09 -33.76
C ALA A 11 -20.36 52.57 -33.59
N VAL A 12 -19.04 52.78 -33.49
CA VAL A 12 -18.24 54.04 -33.57
C VAL A 12 -18.05 54.82 -32.25
N ALA A 13 -16.91 55.43 -31.89
CA ALA A 13 -15.46 55.22 -32.09
C ALA A 13 -14.73 56.26 -31.20
N GLN A 14 -13.57 55.85 -30.67
CA GLN A 14 -12.32 56.60 -30.45
C GLN A 14 -12.31 58.12 -30.14
N LEU A 15 -11.53 58.50 -29.11
CA LEU A 15 -10.48 59.53 -29.26
C LEU A 15 -9.42 59.45 -28.15
N ALA A 16 -8.17 59.62 -28.57
CA ALA A 16 -6.94 59.50 -27.81
C ALA A 16 -6.36 60.88 -27.45
N SER A 17 -5.55 60.91 -26.39
CA SER A 17 -4.36 61.76 -26.12
C SER A 17 -4.18 61.77 -24.60
N GLY A 18 -3.05 61.44 -23.99
CA GLY A 18 -1.65 61.65 -24.38
C GLY A 18 -1.09 62.68 -23.40
N LEU A 19 -0.20 62.28 -22.48
CA LEU A 19 0.78 63.15 -21.80
C LEU A 19 1.76 62.28 -20.97
N ARG A 20 3.04 62.35 -21.35
CA ARG A 20 4.26 62.09 -20.57
C ARG A 20 4.98 63.46 -20.43
N PRO A 21 6.07 63.65 -19.66
CA PRO A 21 6.74 62.79 -18.66
C PRO A 21 7.15 63.56 -17.36
N SER A 22 7.70 62.87 -16.36
CA SER A 22 8.89 63.39 -15.66
C SER A 22 9.69 62.27 -14.99
N ALA A 23 11.01 62.44 -15.02
CA ALA A 23 12.01 61.54 -14.46
C ALA A 23 12.17 61.77 -12.95
N SER A 24 12.43 60.71 -12.20
CA SER A 24 13.03 60.79 -10.87
C SER A 24 13.90 59.56 -10.60
N ARG A 25 15.14 59.86 -10.17
CA ARG A 25 16.23 58.95 -9.83
C ARG A 25 16.04 58.34 -8.43
N ASN A 26 16.63 57.17 -8.26
CA ASN A 26 17.19 56.60 -7.03
C ASN A 26 16.27 56.34 -5.84
N THR A 27 16.05 55.04 -5.53
CA THR A 27 16.71 54.39 -4.38
C THR A 27 16.44 52.88 -4.38
N ARG A 28 17.51 52.09 -4.40
CA ARG A 28 17.46 50.66 -4.03
C ARG A 28 17.10 50.57 -2.55
N ARG A 29 15.92 50.04 -2.24
CA ARG A 29 15.61 49.49 -0.91
C ARG A 29 15.35 48.00 -1.05
N ILE A 30 16.30 47.23 -0.54
CA ILE A 30 16.17 45.79 -0.27
C ILE A 30 15.12 45.66 0.85
N LEU A 31 13.90 45.25 0.51
CA LEU A 31 12.92 44.77 1.50
C LEU A 31 13.12 43.27 1.65
N LYS A 32 13.94 42.88 2.65
CA LYS A 32 13.87 41.57 3.27
C LYS A 32 12.56 41.50 4.05
N LEU A 33 11.52 40.93 3.45
CA LEU A 33 10.34 40.48 4.19
C LEU A 33 10.70 39.15 4.87
N HIS A 34 11.17 39.25 6.11
CA HIS A 34 11.09 38.14 7.05
C HIS A 34 9.64 37.98 7.49
N THR A 35 8.96 36.95 6.98
CA THR A 35 7.73 36.44 7.56
C THR A 35 8.11 35.25 8.46
N PRO A 36 7.92 35.32 9.79
CA PRO A 36 8.12 34.16 10.65
C PRO A 36 6.85 33.30 10.58
N MET A 37 6.91 32.17 9.86
CA MET A 37 5.91 31.12 10.04
C MET A 37 6.25 30.32 11.29
N THR A 38 5.51 30.60 12.35
CA THR A 38 5.46 29.80 13.58
C THR A 38 4.73 28.49 13.31
N ALA A 39 5.48 27.45 12.99
CA ALA A 39 5.02 26.07 13.16
C ALA A 39 4.88 25.79 14.66
N ARG A 40 3.64 25.74 15.17
CA ARG A 40 3.36 25.30 16.54
C ARG A 40 3.58 23.79 16.64
N THR A 41 4.77 23.44 17.10
CA THR A 41 5.09 22.25 17.87
C THR A 41 4.23 22.19 19.13
N LEU A 42 3.48 21.10 19.32
CA LEU A 42 2.90 20.75 20.63
C LEU A 42 3.98 20.05 21.47
N TYR A 43 4.76 20.86 22.19
CA TYR A 43 5.44 20.45 23.41
C TYR A 43 4.58 20.93 24.59
N SER A 44 4.05 20.00 25.38
CA SER A 44 3.45 20.33 26.67
C SER A 44 4.53 20.21 27.74
N SER A 45 4.98 21.36 28.25
CA SER A 45 5.71 21.47 29.50
C SER A 45 4.70 21.77 30.62
N THR A 46 4.53 20.85 31.55
CA THR A 46 3.85 21.12 32.82
C THR A 46 4.90 21.62 33.82
N ALA A 47 4.82 22.91 34.15
CA ALA A 47 5.49 23.48 35.30
C ALA A 47 4.84 22.97 36.59
N VAL A 48 5.71 22.59 37.52
CA VAL A 48 5.39 22.04 38.83
C VAL A 48 4.99 23.21 39.74
N ALA A 49 3.74 23.22 40.20
CA ALA A 49 3.29 24.06 41.31
C ALA A 49 3.05 23.16 42.51
N SER A 50 3.79 23.44 43.58
CA SER A 50 3.73 22.85 44.90
C SER A 50 2.45 23.27 45.64
N SER A 51 1.71 22.32 46.21
CA SER A 51 0.95 22.57 47.44
C SER A 51 0.60 21.28 48.21
N SER A 52 1.00 21.32 49.48
CA SER A 52 0.35 20.75 50.68
C SER A 52 -0.14 19.30 50.72
N LYS A 53 0.65 18.53 51.46
CA LYS A 53 0.27 17.52 52.46
C LYS A 53 -1.18 17.62 52.96
N THR A 54 -1.89 16.49 52.95
CA THR A 54 -2.77 16.09 54.06
C THR A 54 -2.75 14.57 54.19
N SER A 55 -2.38 14.14 55.39
CA SER A 55 -2.40 12.79 55.90
C SER A 55 -3.82 12.41 56.31
N SER A 56 -4.32 11.25 55.88
CA SER A 56 -5.33 10.53 56.63
C SER A 56 -5.09 9.03 56.52
N SER A 57 -4.76 8.48 57.67
CA SER A 57 -4.65 7.08 58.00
C SER A 57 -6.05 6.48 58.20
N SER A 58 -6.33 5.35 57.57
CA SER A 58 -7.29 4.38 58.11
C SER A 58 -6.83 2.97 57.73
N LYS A 59 -6.28 2.29 58.73
CA LYS A 59 -6.17 0.83 58.80
C LYS A 59 -7.59 0.30 59.00
N GLU A 60 -8.01 -0.67 58.20
CA GLU A 60 -8.99 -1.65 58.68
C GLU A 60 -8.72 -3.01 58.03
N GLN A 61 -8.75 -4.02 58.90
CA GLN A 61 -8.29 -5.39 58.71
C GLN A 61 -9.33 -6.18 57.91
N GLN A 62 -8.87 -6.99 56.95
CA GLN A 62 -9.63 -8.17 56.51
C GLN A 62 -8.69 -9.38 56.42
N LEU A 63 -8.86 -10.27 57.39
CA LEU A 63 -8.47 -11.67 57.35
C LEU A 63 -9.53 -12.42 56.51
N SER A 64 -9.10 -13.15 55.48
CA SER A 64 -9.84 -14.32 55.02
C SER A 64 -8.89 -15.31 54.35
N ASP A 65 -9.06 -16.56 54.76
CA ASP A 65 -8.22 -17.73 54.50
C ASP A 65 -8.18 -18.12 53.02
N ALA A 66 -6.96 -18.42 52.56
CA ALA A 66 -6.69 -19.10 51.31
C ALA A 66 -6.66 -20.63 51.57
N SER A 67 -7.55 -21.37 50.91
CA SER A 67 -7.41 -22.82 50.72
C SER A 67 -7.03 -23.08 49.26
N ASP A 68 -5.75 -23.39 49.06
CA ASP A 68 -5.18 -23.83 47.80
C ASP A 68 -5.68 -25.24 47.45
N ARG A 69 -6.42 -25.38 46.35
CA ARG A 69 -6.73 -26.66 45.71
C ARG A 69 -6.15 -26.64 44.30
N ALA A 70 -5.08 -27.41 44.11
CA ALA A 70 -4.41 -27.57 42.83
C ALA A 70 -5.32 -28.29 41.81
N GLU A 71 -5.69 -27.60 40.73
CA GLU A 71 -6.31 -28.21 39.55
C GLU A 71 -5.22 -28.74 38.60
N GLU A 72 -5.36 -30.01 38.19
CA GLU A 72 -4.51 -30.63 37.18
C GLU A 72 -4.73 -30.03 35.78
N PRO A 73 -3.67 -29.88 34.96
CA PRO A 73 -3.78 -29.30 33.62
C PRO A 73 -4.50 -30.24 32.65
N ALA A 74 -5.60 -29.76 32.06
CA ALA A 74 -6.37 -30.48 31.05
C ALA A 74 -5.56 -30.87 29.81
N PRO A 75 -5.79 -32.07 29.22
CA PRO A 75 -5.04 -32.57 28.08
C PRO A 75 -5.28 -31.74 26.81
N LYS A 76 -4.20 -31.38 26.12
CA LYS A 76 -4.23 -30.60 24.88
C LYS A 76 -5.08 -31.30 23.80
N PRO A 77 -5.97 -30.58 23.09
CA PRO A 77 -6.84 -31.18 22.09
C PRO A 77 -6.05 -31.73 20.90
N LYS A 78 -6.26 -33.00 20.57
CA LYS A 78 -5.71 -33.65 19.38
C LYS A 78 -6.27 -32.97 18.13
N ARG A 79 -5.38 -32.50 17.26
CA ARG A 79 -5.73 -31.78 16.02
C ARG A 79 -6.57 -32.69 15.11
N LYS A 80 -7.82 -32.29 14.84
CA LYS A 80 -8.76 -33.01 13.96
C LYS A 80 -8.16 -33.18 12.57
N ARG A 81 -8.13 -34.42 12.05
CA ARG A 81 -7.76 -34.71 10.65
C ARG A 81 -8.81 -34.07 9.75
N ARG A 82 -8.37 -33.44 8.66
CA ARG A 82 -9.25 -32.89 7.62
C ARG A 82 -10.13 -33.99 7.04
N THR A 83 -11.39 -33.69 6.76
CA THR A 83 -12.32 -34.61 6.11
C THR A 83 -12.00 -34.73 4.61
N SER A 84 -12.46 -35.81 3.96
CA SER A 84 -12.29 -36.00 2.52
C SER A 84 -12.92 -34.87 1.70
N GLU A 85 -14.06 -34.34 2.17
CA GLU A 85 -14.77 -33.20 1.57
C GLU A 85 -13.97 -31.90 1.66
N GLU A 86 -13.35 -31.59 2.80
CA GLU A 86 -12.48 -30.42 2.96
C GLU A 86 -11.27 -30.48 2.01
N VAL A 87 -10.75 -31.68 1.75
CA VAL A 87 -9.65 -31.90 0.80
C VAL A 87 -10.13 -31.71 -0.65
N GLN A 88 -11.33 -32.17 -1.00
CA GLN A 88 -11.91 -31.96 -2.33
C GLN A 88 -12.27 -30.49 -2.59
N ALA A 89 -12.87 -29.80 -1.60
CA ALA A 89 -13.17 -28.36 -1.69
C ALA A 89 -11.89 -27.52 -1.85
N SER A 90 -10.82 -27.87 -1.11
CA SER A 90 -9.52 -27.23 -1.28
C SER A 90 -8.91 -27.48 -2.67
N ARG A 91 -9.12 -28.67 -3.27
CA ARG A 91 -8.65 -28.98 -4.64
C ARG A 91 -9.44 -28.22 -5.71
N LEU A 92 -10.76 -28.10 -5.56
CA LEU A 92 -11.60 -27.30 -6.46
C LEU A 92 -11.22 -25.82 -6.38
N ALA A 93 -11.02 -25.28 -5.17
CA ALA A 93 -10.49 -23.92 -5.01
C ALA A 93 -9.13 -23.75 -5.69
N SER A 94 -8.17 -24.67 -5.50
CA SER A 94 -6.88 -24.61 -6.18
C SER A 94 -6.99 -24.70 -7.72
N LYS A 95 -7.96 -25.48 -8.24
CA LYS A 95 -8.23 -25.61 -9.69
C LYS A 95 -8.86 -24.33 -10.25
N THR A 96 -9.80 -23.71 -9.53
CA THR A 96 -10.42 -22.43 -9.91
C THR A 96 -9.43 -21.26 -9.86
N PHE A 97 -8.45 -21.30 -8.95
CA PHE A 97 -7.45 -20.23 -8.77
C PHE A 97 -6.08 -20.52 -9.41
N GLY A 98 -5.92 -21.60 -10.18
CA GLY A 98 -4.68 -21.90 -10.91
C GLY A 98 -3.44 -22.13 -10.04
N LEU A 99 -3.60 -22.60 -8.79
CA LEU A 99 -2.47 -22.80 -7.87
C LEU A 99 -1.92 -24.24 -7.95
N PRO A 100 -0.64 -24.45 -8.32
CA PRO A 100 -0.04 -25.78 -8.33
C PRO A 100 0.15 -26.32 -6.90
N VAL A 101 -0.49 -27.44 -6.59
CA VAL A 101 -0.34 -28.14 -5.29
C VAL A 101 0.90 -29.04 -5.35
N ARG A 102 2.02 -28.63 -4.75
CA ARG A 102 3.17 -29.54 -4.53
C ARG A 102 2.89 -30.47 -3.35
N ALA A 103 2.94 -31.78 -3.61
CA ALA A 103 2.94 -32.80 -2.56
C ALA A 103 4.21 -32.67 -1.71
N THR A 104 4.07 -32.36 -0.43
CA THR A 104 5.20 -32.32 0.52
C THR A 104 5.58 -33.75 0.89
N ARG A 105 6.53 -34.34 0.14
CA ARG A 105 7.13 -35.63 0.48
C ARG A 105 8.05 -35.41 1.71
N ARG A 106 7.58 -35.79 2.90
CA ARG A 106 8.41 -35.79 4.12
C ARG A 106 9.46 -36.90 4.01
N THR A 107 10.71 -36.55 3.75
CA THR A 107 11.84 -37.45 3.97
C THR A 107 12.20 -37.45 5.46
N ARG A 108 12.11 -38.62 6.09
CA ARG A 108 12.51 -38.87 7.47
C ARG A 108 13.82 -39.64 7.41
N SER A 109 14.96 -38.98 7.58
CA SER A 109 16.24 -39.68 7.82
C SER A 109 16.65 -39.47 9.28
N SER A 110 16.58 -40.55 10.05
CA SER A 110 17.16 -40.66 11.39
C SER A 110 18.66 -40.87 11.29
N ILE A 111 19.44 -40.07 12.01
CA ILE A 111 20.87 -40.32 12.27
C ILE A 111 20.98 -41.06 13.62
N PRO A 112 21.67 -42.20 13.71
CA PRO A 112 21.97 -42.86 14.98
C PRO A 112 23.41 -42.57 15.45
N GLY A 113 23.60 -42.45 16.76
CA GLY A 113 24.86 -42.80 17.44
C GLY A 113 25.64 -41.64 18.08
N ALA A 114 25.60 -41.57 19.41
CA ALA A 114 26.66 -41.00 20.22
C ALA A 114 26.80 -41.85 21.51
N PRO A 115 27.99 -42.35 21.87
CA PRO A 115 28.24 -42.98 23.16
C PRO A 115 28.62 -41.93 24.22
N GLY A 116 28.35 -42.26 25.48
CA GLY A 116 28.51 -41.37 26.63
C GLY A 116 29.90 -41.39 27.29
N HIS A 117 30.05 -40.49 28.27
CA HIS A 117 30.81 -40.56 29.54
C HIS A 117 30.57 -39.21 30.25
N GLU A 118 29.87 -39.18 31.38
CA GLU A 118 30.36 -39.25 32.77
C GLU A 118 31.20 -38.05 33.27
N ALA A 119 30.54 -37.32 34.19
CA ALA A 119 30.98 -36.77 35.48
C ALA A 119 32.41 -36.23 35.67
N GLY A 120 32.51 -34.99 36.18
CA GLY A 120 33.66 -34.57 36.99
C GLY A 120 33.87 -33.06 37.18
N LYS A 121 33.37 -32.54 38.32
CA LYS A 121 33.94 -31.52 39.24
C LYS A 121 34.66 -30.24 38.72
N ALA A 122 34.07 -29.11 39.11
CA ALA A 122 34.57 -28.03 40.01
C ALA A 122 35.92 -27.30 39.80
N HIS A 123 35.87 -26.02 40.20
CA HIS A 123 36.90 -24.99 40.41
C HIS A 123 37.50 -24.33 39.14
N GLU A 124 37.97 -23.09 39.14
CA GLU A 124 37.76 -21.84 39.89
C GLU A 124 38.73 -20.84 39.23
N MET A 125 38.29 -19.59 39.12
CA MET A 125 39.07 -18.34 39.03
C MET A 125 40.15 -18.06 37.95
N VAL A 126 39.92 -16.90 37.34
CA VAL A 126 40.83 -15.74 37.21
C VAL A 126 42.05 -15.89 36.29
N GLY A 127 42.02 -15.06 35.25
CA GLY A 127 43.09 -14.08 35.06
C GLY A 127 43.74 -14.03 33.67
N PRO A 128 44.11 -12.83 33.19
CA PRO A 128 44.23 -12.55 31.75
C PRO A 128 45.69 -12.43 31.27
N SER A 129 45.96 -12.81 30.03
CA SER A 129 47.21 -12.42 29.34
C SER A 129 47.05 -12.63 27.83
N THR A 130 46.97 -11.54 27.05
CA THR A 130 48.04 -10.87 26.29
C THR A 130 48.35 -11.48 24.92
N LYS A 131 48.03 -10.66 23.90
CA LYS A 131 48.71 -10.39 22.62
C LYS A 131 49.86 -11.34 22.19
N SER A 132 49.72 -11.91 20.99
CA SER A 132 50.78 -12.10 19.98
C SER A 132 50.08 -12.60 18.69
N ALA A 133 50.02 -11.91 17.55
CA ALA A 133 51.05 -11.47 16.60
C ALA A 133 51.84 -12.60 15.91
N ARG A 134 51.86 -12.53 14.57
CA ARG A 134 52.74 -13.19 13.57
C ARG A 134 52.33 -14.60 13.10
N SER A 135 51.96 -14.70 11.81
CA SER A 135 52.76 -15.28 10.70
C SER A 135 52.65 -16.82 10.66
N ALA A 136 52.47 -17.56 9.57
CA ALA A 136 52.79 -17.40 8.17
C ALA A 136 52.01 -18.49 7.37
N PRO A 137 52.19 -18.64 6.04
CA PRO A 137 51.23 -19.29 5.15
C PRO A 137 51.39 -20.82 5.05
N GLY A 138 50.25 -21.53 5.09
CA GLY A 138 50.18 -22.98 5.00
C GLY A 138 49.49 -23.48 3.73
N LYS A 139 50.30 -23.85 2.75
CA LYS A 139 50.18 -24.96 1.78
C LYS A 139 48.78 -25.38 1.25
N LYS A 140 48.69 -25.25 -0.08
CA LYS A 140 47.75 -25.92 -0.98
C LYS A 140 47.72 -27.43 -0.74
N ALA A 141 46.53 -27.98 -0.51
CA ALA A 141 46.23 -29.39 -0.67
C ALA A 141 45.16 -29.56 -1.75
N ALA A 142 45.50 -30.30 -2.79
CA ALA A 142 44.64 -30.63 -3.92
C ALA A 142 43.55 -31.62 -3.48
N GLY A 143 42.30 -31.17 -3.46
CA GLY A 143 41.12 -32.01 -3.26
C GLY A 143 40.45 -32.34 -4.58
N LYS A 144 40.45 -33.63 -4.93
CA LYS A 144 39.75 -34.25 -6.07
C LYS A 144 38.27 -33.80 -6.12
N LYS A 145 37.87 -33.18 -7.24
CA LYS A 145 36.45 -33.02 -7.61
C LYS A 145 35.91 -34.38 -8.07
N LYS A 146 34.86 -34.88 -7.39
CA LYS A 146 33.94 -35.88 -7.95
C LYS A 146 33.04 -35.19 -8.99
N PRO A 147 32.74 -35.80 -10.14
CA PRO A 147 31.77 -35.27 -11.08
C PRO A 147 30.36 -35.40 -10.48
N ALA A 148 29.53 -34.40 -10.77
CA ALA A 148 28.13 -34.32 -10.41
C ALA A 148 27.30 -34.97 -11.53
N ASP A 149 26.86 -36.20 -11.32
CA ASP A 149 25.76 -36.82 -12.06
C ASP A 149 24.49 -36.58 -11.25
N ASP A 150 23.76 -35.49 -11.53
CA ASP A 150 22.37 -35.24 -11.06
C ASP A 150 21.80 -33.96 -11.72
N ALA A 151 21.97 -33.81 -13.05
CA ALA A 151 21.55 -32.61 -13.78
C ALA A 151 20.62 -32.89 -14.98
N GLU A 152 19.95 -34.03 -15.05
CA GLU A 152 19.25 -34.45 -16.28
C GLU A 152 17.78 -34.88 -16.12
N GLN A 153 17.07 -34.43 -15.06
CA GLN A 153 15.66 -34.83 -14.86
C GLN A 153 14.62 -33.71 -14.67
N ASP A 154 14.97 -32.43 -14.82
CA ASP A 154 14.00 -31.32 -14.68
C ASP A 154 13.62 -30.59 -15.99
N GLU A 155 14.16 -30.97 -17.16
CA GLU A 155 13.85 -30.27 -18.44
C GLU A 155 12.64 -30.83 -19.22
N ALA A 156 12.09 -31.99 -18.85
CA ALA A 156 11.05 -32.65 -19.65
C ALA A 156 9.61 -32.09 -19.47
N GLY A 157 9.41 -31.03 -18.66
CA GLY A 157 8.08 -30.56 -18.26
C GLY A 157 7.59 -29.22 -18.82
N SER A 158 8.38 -28.50 -19.63
CA SER A 158 8.08 -27.10 -20.01
C SER A 158 8.24 -26.80 -21.50
N ALA A 159 8.25 -27.82 -22.37
CA ALA A 159 8.16 -27.62 -23.82
C ALA A 159 6.71 -27.41 -24.27
N LEU A 160 5.92 -26.63 -23.52
CA LEU A 160 4.67 -26.08 -24.04
C LEU A 160 5.05 -24.99 -25.04
N ASP A 161 4.51 -25.08 -26.25
CA ASP A 161 4.70 -24.18 -27.37
C ASP A 161 4.81 -22.73 -26.91
N ASP A 162 6.03 -22.20 -26.88
CA ASP A 162 6.22 -20.76 -26.71
C ASP A 162 5.76 -20.12 -28.03
N PRO A 163 4.61 -19.43 -28.07
CA PRO A 163 4.03 -18.94 -29.31
C PRO A 163 4.90 -17.86 -29.98
N TRP A 164 5.96 -17.41 -29.30
CA TRP A 164 6.89 -16.37 -29.77
C TRP A 164 8.17 -16.92 -30.40
N ARG A 165 8.18 -18.18 -30.86
CA ARG A 165 9.37 -18.78 -31.50
C ARG A 165 9.61 -18.28 -32.91
N ASP A 166 8.56 -17.90 -33.65
CA ASP A 166 8.75 -17.41 -35.01
C ASP A 166 9.22 -15.93 -35.03
N ALA A 167 9.98 -15.58 -36.07
CA ALA A 167 10.53 -14.24 -36.21
C ALA A 167 9.44 -13.18 -36.45
N GLU A 168 8.30 -13.60 -37.00
CA GLU A 168 7.17 -12.73 -37.33
C GLU A 168 6.43 -12.25 -36.06
N SER A 169 6.13 -13.15 -35.14
CA SER A 169 5.51 -12.85 -33.83
C SER A 169 6.43 -12.00 -32.97
N ILE A 170 7.75 -12.23 -33.02
CA ILE A 170 8.73 -11.35 -32.34
C ILE A 170 8.68 -9.94 -32.97
N SER A 171 8.61 -9.85 -34.30
CA SER A 171 8.52 -8.56 -35.00
C SER A 171 7.24 -7.81 -34.64
N GLU A 172 6.09 -8.50 -34.63
CA GLU A 172 4.80 -7.93 -34.22
C GLU A 172 4.86 -7.45 -32.76
N LEU A 173 5.42 -8.26 -31.86
CA LEU A 173 5.60 -7.91 -30.46
C LEU A 173 6.48 -6.66 -30.29
N LEU A 174 7.57 -6.55 -31.06
CA LEU A 174 8.45 -5.37 -31.01
C LEU A 174 7.74 -4.11 -31.53
N GLU A 175 6.88 -4.23 -32.54
CA GLU A 175 6.06 -3.11 -33.03
C GLU A 175 5.04 -2.67 -31.97
N LEU A 176 4.43 -3.62 -31.25
CA LEU A 176 3.55 -3.32 -30.11
C LEU A 176 4.29 -2.65 -28.93
N MET A 177 5.62 -2.69 -28.89
CA MET A 177 6.46 -2.01 -27.89
C MET A 177 7.08 -0.71 -28.41
N ARG A 178 6.71 -0.27 -29.61
CA ARG A 178 7.23 0.97 -30.20
C ARG A 178 6.45 2.18 -29.68
N TYR A 179 7.18 3.20 -29.24
CA TYR A 179 6.62 4.49 -28.86
C TYR A 179 7.51 5.58 -29.46
N ASP A 180 6.90 6.59 -30.04
CA ASP A 180 7.62 7.63 -30.80
C ASP A 180 8.60 8.42 -29.92
N HIS A 181 8.24 8.64 -28.65
CA HIS A 181 9.07 9.36 -27.69
C HIS A 181 10.17 8.51 -27.05
N LEU A 182 10.17 7.19 -27.29
CA LEU A 182 11.11 6.24 -26.72
C LEU A 182 12.11 5.74 -27.77
N PRO A 183 13.34 5.41 -27.36
CA PRO A 183 14.29 4.78 -28.29
C PRO A 183 13.78 3.39 -28.71
N PRO A 184 14.33 2.81 -29.78
CA PRO A 184 14.02 1.44 -30.18
C PRO A 184 14.21 0.45 -29.02
N ARG A 185 13.37 -0.59 -28.97
CA ARG A 185 13.32 -1.57 -27.88
C ARG A 185 14.67 -2.21 -27.51
N PRO A 186 15.59 -2.51 -28.45
CA PRO A 186 16.94 -3.02 -28.12
C PRO A 186 17.80 -2.05 -27.31
N GLU A 187 17.58 -0.74 -27.44
CA GLU A 187 18.35 0.30 -26.75
C GLU A 187 17.87 0.56 -25.33
N TRP A 188 16.72 -0.01 -24.93
CA TRP A 188 16.12 0.24 -23.62
C TRP A 188 17.02 -0.18 -22.45
N LYS A 189 17.88 -1.19 -22.62
CA LYS A 189 18.86 -1.58 -21.59
C LYS A 189 19.84 -0.46 -21.27
N LYS A 190 20.18 0.34 -22.28
CA LYS A 190 21.07 1.51 -22.15
C LYS A 190 20.29 2.72 -21.65
N ALA A 191 19.08 2.96 -22.18
CA ALA A 191 18.26 4.12 -21.84
C ALA A 191 17.65 4.03 -20.42
N PHE A 192 17.29 2.81 -20.00
CA PHE A 192 16.65 2.49 -18.74
C PHE A 192 17.46 1.41 -18.02
N PRO A 193 18.69 1.75 -17.57
CA PRO A 193 19.54 0.81 -16.88
C PRO A 193 18.86 0.37 -15.59
N ASN A 194 18.82 -0.93 -15.31
CA ASN A 194 18.30 -1.47 -14.04
C ASN A 194 19.42 -1.46 -13.01
N GLY A 195 19.35 -0.53 -12.05
CA GLY A 195 20.43 -0.34 -11.08
C GLY A 195 20.01 0.47 -9.87
N LYS A 196 20.76 0.33 -8.78
CA LYS A 196 20.52 1.12 -7.55
C LYS A 196 20.93 2.58 -7.74
N ILE A 197 22.01 2.81 -8.49
CA ILE A 197 22.57 4.13 -8.79
C ILE A 197 21.51 5.00 -9.47
N GLN A 198 20.72 4.42 -10.37
CA GLN A 198 19.68 5.12 -11.11
C GLN A 198 18.30 5.04 -10.46
N GLN A 199 18.17 4.47 -9.24
CA GLN A 199 16.88 4.30 -8.54
C GLN A 199 15.81 3.54 -9.34
N THR A 200 16.22 2.80 -10.38
CA THR A 200 15.36 1.97 -11.24
C THR A 200 15.27 0.52 -10.75
N SER A 201 16.03 0.16 -9.72
CA SER A 201 15.95 -1.17 -9.12
C SER A 201 14.50 -1.48 -8.73
N TYR A 202 14.00 -2.64 -9.15
CA TYR A 202 12.65 -3.11 -8.86
C TYR A 202 11.52 -2.29 -9.48
N ARG A 203 11.85 -1.27 -10.29
CA ARG A 203 10.92 -0.57 -11.15
C ARG A 203 10.70 -1.43 -12.40
N TYR A 204 9.47 -1.42 -12.86
CA TYR A 204 9.08 -1.96 -14.16
C TYR A 204 8.03 -1.02 -14.74
N PHE A 205 7.76 -1.17 -16.03
CA PHE A 205 6.61 -0.56 -16.66
C PHE A 205 6.00 -1.50 -17.69
N VAL A 206 4.69 -1.39 -17.91
CA VAL A 206 3.98 -2.07 -19.01
C VAL A 206 4.52 -1.51 -20.32
N SER A 207 5.17 -2.36 -21.10
CA SER A 207 5.82 -1.97 -22.35
C SER A 207 4.99 -2.24 -23.58
N ASN A 208 4.01 -3.15 -23.50
CA ASN A 208 3.23 -3.62 -24.64
C ASN A 208 1.92 -2.82 -24.79
N ARG A 209 1.69 -2.20 -25.95
CA ARG A 209 0.48 -1.40 -26.24
C ARG A 209 -0.80 -2.22 -26.19
N SER A 210 -0.80 -3.45 -26.66
CA SER A 210 -1.97 -4.34 -26.56
C SER A 210 -2.33 -4.60 -25.10
N THR A 211 -1.33 -4.78 -24.23
CA THR A 211 -1.55 -4.90 -22.78
C THR A 211 -2.13 -3.62 -22.18
N LEU A 212 -1.66 -2.44 -22.61
CA LEU A 212 -2.22 -1.15 -22.18
C LEU A 212 -3.67 -1.00 -22.63
N GLN A 213 -3.98 -1.30 -23.89
CA GLN A 213 -5.34 -1.27 -24.46
C GLN A 213 -6.29 -2.22 -23.72
N GLN A 214 -5.76 -3.32 -23.20
CA GLN A 214 -6.50 -4.26 -22.38
C GLN A 214 -6.70 -3.80 -20.93
N ILE A 215 -5.89 -2.89 -20.41
CA ILE A 215 -5.96 -2.37 -19.02
C ILE A 215 -6.80 -1.10 -18.94
N ILE A 216 -6.60 -0.17 -19.90
CA ILE A 216 -7.20 1.17 -19.93
C ILE A 216 -8.73 1.17 -19.74
N PRO A 217 -9.51 0.29 -20.38
CA PRO A 217 -10.97 0.25 -20.21
C PRO A 217 -11.42 0.06 -18.76
N HIS A 218 -10.59 -0.60 -17.94
CA HIS A 218 -10.91 -0.90 -16.55
C HIS A 218 -10.58 0.24 -15.58
N LEU A 219 -9.87 1.29 -16.01
CA LEU A 219 -9.50 2.43 -15.15
C LEU A 219 -10.73 3.21 -14.66
N GLY A 220 -11.88 3.03 -15.31
CA GLY A 220 -13.12 3.75 -15.01
C GLY A 220 -13.12 5.17 -15.56
N ILE A 221 -12.49 5.40 -16.71
CA ILE A 221 -12.57 6.66 -17.47
C ILE A 221 -14.03 6.88 -17.92
N HIS A 222 -14.65 5.84 -18.46
CA HIS A 222 -16.05 5.85 -18.92
C HIS A 222 -17.03 5.30 -17.87
N ASP A 223 -16.69 5.40 -16.58
CA ASP A 223 -17.56 4.92 -15.51
C ASP A 223 -18.89 5.69 -15.55
N PRO A 224 -20.07 5.02 -15.57
CA PRO A 224 -21.36 5.68 -15.68
C PRO A 224 -21.60 6.74 -14.60
N GLU A 225 -21.04 6.54 -13.40
CA GLU A 225 -21.15 7.52 -12.32
C GLU A 225 -20.50 8.87 -12.65
N ARG A 226 -19.69 8.98 -13.71
CA ARG A 226 -19.03 10.23 -14.15
C ARG A 226 -19.86 11.05 -15.12
N GLU A 227 -20.90 10.47 -15.72
CA GLU A 227 -21.80 11.18 -16.66
C GLU A 227 -21.06 11.82 -17.85
N GLY A 228 -19.96 11.19 -18.31
CA GLY A 228 -19.14 11.69 -19.42
C GLY A 228 -18.23 12.86 -19.06
N GLU A 229 -18.12 13.24 -17.79
CA GLU A 229 -17.14 14.24 -17.35
C GLU A 229 -15.71 13.81 -17.67
N LYS A 230 -14.92 14.76 -18.17
CA LYS A 230 -13.51 14.52 -18.41
C LYS A 230 -12.76 14.25 -17.10
N VAL A 231 -11.79 13.34 -17.17
CA VAL A 231 -11.00 12.90 -16.02
C VAL A 231 -9.57 13.41 -16.07
N THR A 232 -8.99 13.62 -14.90
CA THR A 232 -7.55 13.84 -14.74
C THR A 232 -6.92 12.59 -14.13
N ILE A 233 -5.90 12.05 -14.79
CA ILE A 233 -5.16 10.89 -14.29
C ILE A 233 -3.95 11.39 -13.50
N VAL A 234 -3.85 11.02 -12.23
CA VAL A 234 -2.62 11.17 -11.45
C VAL A 234 -1.87 9.84 -11.53
N GLU A 235 -0.76 9.81 -12.25
CA GLU A 235 0.00 8.60 -12.53
C GLU A 235 1.24 8.50 -11.62
N GLY A 236 1.20 7.60 -10.64
CA GLY A 236 2.33 7.28 -9.78
C GLY A 236 3.27 6.27 -10.44
N TYR A 237 4.56 6.60 -10.51
CA TYR A 237 5.57 5.74 -11.14
C TYR A 237 5.31 5.41 -12.61
N PRO A 238 5.08 6.43 -13.47
CA PRO A 238 4.77 6.24 -14.89
C PRO A 238 5.90 5.59 -15.69
N GLY A 239 7.13 5.57 -15.13
CA GLY A 239 8.30 5.14 -15.88
C GLY A 239 8.50 6.07 -17.08
N PRO A 240 8.81 5.55 -18.27
CA PRO A 240 9.04 6.39 -19.45
C PRO A 240 7.74 6.90 -20.10
N GLY A 241 6.56 6.74 -19.47
CA GLY A 241 5.30 7.32 -19.93
C GLY A 241 4.54 6.51 -20.97
N THR A 242 4.60 5.17 -20.91
CA THR A 242 3.86 4.30 -21.84
C THR A 242 2.35 4.44 -21.65
N PHE A 243 1.84 4.37 -20.42
CA PHE A 243 0.43 4.68 -20.11
C PHE A 243 0.06 6.11 -20.50
N ALA A 244 0.80 7.12 -20.04
CA ALA A 244 0.55 8.53 -20.39
C ALA A 244 0.37 8.74 -21.92
N SER A 245 1.23 8.11 -22.73
CA SER A 245 1.16 8.24 -24.20
C SER A 245 -0.12 7.67 -24.80
N GLU A 246 -0.68 6.59 -24.23
CA GLU A 246 -1.95 6.01 -24.70
C GLU A 246 -3.17 6.72 -24.10
N LEU A 247 -3.10 7.10 -22.82
CA LEU A 247 -4.17 7.81 -22.11
C LEU A 247 -4.49 9.17 -22.75
N LEU A 248 -3.47 9.90 -23.19
CA LEU A 248 -3.67 11.24 -23.78
C LEU A 248 -4.33 11.21 -25.16
N LYS A 249 -4.41 10.04 -25.81
CA LYS A 249 -5.18 9.85 -27.04
C LYS A 249 -6.69 9.76 -26.79
N ILE A 250 -7.10 9.51 -25.55
CA ILE A 250 -8.51 9.38 -25.15
C ILE A 250 -9.10 10.77 -24.92
N PRO A 251 -10.20 11.16 -25.58
CA PRO A 251 -10.75 12.51 -25.51
C PRO A 251 -11.35 12.86 -24.13
N GLU A 252 -11.80 11.85 -23.38
CA GLU A 252 -12.31 11.99 -22.02
C GLU A 252 -11.19 12.17 -20.98
N VAL A 253 -9.93 11.87 -21.32
CA VAL A 253 -8.79 12.19 -20.46
C VAL A 253 -8.42 13.64 -20.70
N GLU A 254 -8.68 14.53 -19.75
CA GLU A 254 -8.32 15.94 -19.90
C GLU A 254 -6.81 16.13 -19.77
N LYS A 255 -6.23 15.55 -18.72
CA LYS A 255 -4.84 15.76 -18.31
C LYS A 255 -4.28 14.52 -17.62
N VAL A 256 -2.99 14.27 -17.81
CA VAL A 256 -2.19 13.30 -17.04
C VAL A 256 -1.16 14.06 -16.22
N VAL A 257 -1.09 13.79 -14.92
CA VAL A 257 -0.09 14.32 -14.00
C VAL A 257 0.83 13.18 -13.57
N ALA A 258 2.04 13.16 -14.12
CA ALA A 258 3.06 12.13 -13.92
C ALA A 258 3.91 12.42 -12.66
N LEU A 259 3.89 11.51 -11.68
CA LEU A 259 4.72 11.56 -10.46
C LEU A 259 5.94 10.66 -10.64
N GLU A 260 7.05 11.24 -11.12
CA GLU A 260 8.29 10.50 -11.38
C GLU A 260 9.52 11.24 -10.89
N ALA A 261 10.30 10.61 -10.02
CA ALA A 261 11.55 11.17 -9.51
C ALA A 261 12.80 10.69 -10.29
N THR A 262 12.68 9.63 -11.08
CA THR A 262 13.83 8.97 -11.72
C THR A 262 14.28 9.75 -12.97
N PRO A 263 15.49 10.32 -13.02
CA PRO A 263 15.91 11.22 -14.10
C PRO A 263 15.74 10.62 -15.50
N CYS A 264 16.18 9.37 -15.74
CA CYS A 264 16.10 8.76 -17.06
C CYS A 264 14.65 8.55 -17.57
N TYR A 265 13.69 8.43 -16.65
CA TYR A 265 12.27 8.34 -16.99
C TYR A 265 11.67 9.72 -17.20
N VAL A 266 12.00 10.68 -16.35
CA VAL A 266 11.58 12.08 -16.52
C VAL A 266 12.05 12.65 -17.86
N ASP A 267 13.28 12.39 -18.27
CA ASP A 267 13.79 12.85 -19.56
C ASP A 267 12.93 12.35 -20.74
N LYS A 268 12.39 11.13 -20.65
CA LYS A 268 11.48 10.59 -21.67
C LYS A 268 10.07 11.15 -21.59
N LEU A 269 9.59 11.48 -20.40
CA LEU A 269 8.32 12.19 -20.23
C LEU A 269 8.39 13.60 -20.83
N GLU A 270 9.51 14.31 -20.71
CA GLU A 270 9.70 15.62 -21.33
C GLU A 270 9.76 15.54 -22.87
N VAL A 271 10.36 14.47 -23.42
CA VAL A 271 10.29 14.18 -24.87
C VAL A 271 8.85 13.95 -25.31
N LEU A 272 8.09 13.13 -24.58
CA LEU A 272 6.66 12.90 -24.85
C LEU A 272 5.88 14.22 -24.83
N LYS A 273 6.09 15.04 -23.80
CA LYS A 273 5.44 16.35 -23.66
C LYS A 273 5.73 17.26 -24.85
N THR A 274 6.99 17.32 -25.27
CA THR A 274 7.41 18.13 -26.42
C THR A 274 6.80 17.62 -27.72
N GLN A 275 6.73 16.30 -27.90
CA GLN A 275 6.11 15.69 -29.06
C GLN A 275 4.60 15.99 -29.13
N LEU A 276 3.89 15.91 -28.00
CA LEU A 276 2.47 16.26 -27.94
C LEU A 276 2.22 17.70 -28.35
N GLU A 277 3.08 18.64 -27.92
CA GLU A 277 3.00 20.04 -28.32
C GLU A 277 3.24 20.25 -29.82
N GLN A 278 4.17 19.48 -30.40
CA GLN A 278 4.44 19.54 -31.85
C GLN A 278 3.29 18.96 -32.68
N GLN A 279 2.62 17.92 -32.19
CA GLN A 279 1.49 17.29 -32.87
C GLN A 279 0.23 18.16 -32.82
N GLN A 280 -0.01 18.80 -31.69
CA GLN A 280 -1.15 19.69 -31.47
C GLN A 280 -0.73 20.83 -30.54
N PRO A 281 -0.81 22.10 -30.96
CA PRO A 281 -0.54 23.22 -30.07
C PRO A 281 -1.39 23.17 -28.79
N GLY A 282 -0.76 23.29 -27.63
CA GLY A 282 -1.36 23.07 -26.31
C GLY A 282 -1.49 21.61 -25.88
N GLY A 283 -1.15 20.66 -26.75
CA GLY A 283 -1.14 19.22 -26.44
C GLY A 283 -0.16 18.87 -25.32
N GLY A 284 0.97 19.58 -25.23
CA GLY A 284 1.94 19.43 -24.14
C GLY A 284 1.38 19.84 -22.78
N GLU A 285 0.42 20.77 -22.73
CA GLU A 285 -0.21 21.21 -21.48
C GLU A 285 -1.08 20.12 -20.83
N ARG A 286 -1.48 19.10 -21.60
CA ARG A 286 -2.22 17.93 -21.08
C ARG A 286 -1.32 16.95 -20.34
N LEU A 287 0.02 17.08 -20.43
CA LEU A 287 0.98 16.29 -19.66
C LEU A 287 1.75 17.17 -18.68
N ASP A 288 1.41 17.06 -17.41
CA ASP A 288 2.16 17.67 -16.32
C ASP A 288 3.11 16.66 -15.68
N ILE A 289 4.34 17.09 -15.42
CA ILE A 289 5.37 16.25 -14.82
C ILE A 289 5.76 16.87 -13.48
N LEU A 290 5.57 16.11 -12.40
CA LEU A 290 6.05 16.45 -11.07
C LEU A 290 7.23 15.54 -10.74
N ARG A 291 8.41 16.14 -10.54
CA ARG A 291 9.69 15.44 -10.32
C ARG A 291 9.81 14.91 -8.89
N ALA A 292 8.83 14.11 -8.46
CA ALA A 292 8.70 13.62 -7.09
C ALA A 292 8.18 12.18 -7.07
N SER A 293 8.43 11.48 -5.96
CA SER A 293 8.02 10.07 -5.79
C SER A 293 6.60 10.00 -5.25
N ALA A 294 5.73 9.19 -5.87
CA ALA A 294 4.37 8.96 -5.38
C ALA A 294 4.32 8.40 -3.93
N TYR A 295 5.42 7.85 -3.41
CA TYR A 295 5.54 7.40 -2.02
C TYR A 295 5.67 8.54 -1.00
N ALA A 296 6.23 9.69 -1.39
CA ALA A 296 6.45 10.79 -0.47
C ALA A 296 5.15 11.56 -0.21
N TRP A 297 4.87 11.87 1.05
CA TRP A 297 3.64 12.55 1.45
C TRP A 297 3.59 13.97 0.90
N GLU A 298 4.75 14.62 0.86
CA GLU A 298 4.97 15.97 0.37
C GLU A 298 4.57 16.13 -1.09
N THR A 299 4.69 15.07 -1.89
CA THR A 299 4.32 15.07 -3.32
C THR A 299 2.87 15.47 -3.54
N TYR A 300 1.97 15.07 -2.66
CA TYR A 300 0.55 15.42 -2.76
C TYR A 300 0.27 16.86 -2.31
N GLY A 301 1.10 17.41 -1.43
CA GLY A 301 1.12 18.85 -1.14
C GLY A 301 1.62 19.64 -2.34
N ASP A 302 2.71 19.19 -2.97
CA ASP A 302 3.31 19.82 -4.15
C ASP A 302 2.35 19.85 -5.34
N LEU A 303 1.54 18.81 -5.53
CA LEU A 303 0.48 18.79 -6.56
C LEU A 303 -0.48 19.97 -6.43
N ILE A 304 -0.82 20.34 -5.19
CA ILE A 304 -1.73 21.43 -4.86
C ILE A 304 -1.01 22.76 -4.99
N THR A 305 0.15 22.92 -4.35
CA THR A 305 0.89 24.20 -4.31
C THR A 305 1.39 24.63 -5.69
N THR A 306 1.72 23.67 -6.56
CA THR A 306 2.13 23.92 -7.95
C THR A 306 0.94 24.02 -8.93
N GLY A 307 -0.29 23.94 -8.43
CA GLY A 307 -1.51 24.17 -9.21
C GLY A 307 -1.82 23.11 -10.26
N LYS A 308 -1.25 21.91 -10.17
CA LYS A 308 -1.43 20.84 -11.18
C LYS A 308 -2.85 20.30 -11.27
N LEU A 309 -3.65 20.55 -10.23
CA LEU A 309 -5.06 20.16 -10.17
C LEU A 309 -6.01 21.37 -10.22
N ALA A 310 -5.50 22.59 -10.40
CA ALA A 310 -6.30 23.83 -10.30
C ALA A 310 -7.40 23.93 -11.37
N HIS A 311 -7.26 23.26 -12.51
CA HIS A 311 -8.27 23.21 -13.58
C HIS A 311 -9.53 22.43 -13.19
N LEU A 312 -9.50 21.69 -12.07
CA LEU A 312 -10.65 20.97 -11.51
C LEU A 312 -11.48 21.82 -10.53
N ASN A 313 -11.03 23.03 -10.21
CA ASN A 313 -11.78 23.95 -9.36
C ASN A 313 -13.19 24.17 -9.92
N GLY A 314 -14.20 24.07 -9.04
CA GLY A 314 -15.60 24.23 -9.44
C GLY A 314 -16.32 22.94 -9.84
N ARG A 315 -15.63 21.81 -9.99
CA ARG A 315 -16.26 20.57 -10.53
C ARG A 315 -16.93 19.67 -9.50
N VAL A 316 -16.45 19.68 -8.26
CA VAL A 316 -16.95 18.79 -7.21
C VAL A 316 -17.76 19.59 -6.19
N ALA A 317 -19.08 19.41 -6.19
CA ALA A 317 -19.99 20.11 -5.27
C ALA A 317 -19.91 19.55 -3.84
N ARG A 318 -20.17 20.40 -2.84
CA ARG A 318 -20.28 20.04 -1.41
C ARG A 318 -21.70 20.18 -0.90
N THR A 319 -22.05 19.49 0.18
CA THR A 319 -23.39 19.57 0.77
C THR A 319 -23.68 20.95 1.38
N THR A 320 -22.65 21.62 1.92
CA THR A 320 -22.76 22.95 2.54
C THR A 320 -22.95 24.08 1.53
N GLY A 321 -23.08 23.78 0.23
CA GLY A 321 -22.91 24.74 -0.85
C GLY A 321 -21.42 24.97 -1.17
N GLY A 322 -21.17 25.44 -2.39
CA GLY A 322 -19.82 25.63 -2.93
C GLY A 322 -19.19 24.36 -3.50
N THR A 323 -17.92 24.47 -3.87
CA THR A 323 -17.17 23.42 -4.57
C THR A 323 -15.84 23.12 -3.87
N VAL A 324 -15.30 21.94 -4.08
CA VAL A 324 -13.96 21.57 -3.62
C VAL A 324 -12.91 22.47 -4.30
N ASP A 325 -11.98 22.97 -3.49
CA ASP A 325 -10.83 23.76 -3.92
C ASP A 325 -9.60 22.84 -4.04
N PHE A 326 -9.09 22.71 -5.26
CA PHE A 326 -7.94 21.90 -5.62
C PHE A 326 -6.61 22.66 -5.52
N SER A 327 -6.63 23.92 -5.05
CA SER A 327 -5.46 24.80 -4.96
C SER A 327 -5.05 25.13 -3.52
N LYS A 328 -5.86 24.80 -2.51
CA LYS A 328 -5.55 25.08 -1.10
C LYS A 328 -4.99 23.87 -0.38
N ALA A 329 -3.89 24.03 0.34
CA ALA A 329 -3.33 22.95 1.17
C ALA A 329 -4.15 22.71 2.45
N ASP A 330 -4.71 23.76 3.05
CA ASP A 330 -5.48 23.66 4.28
C ASP A 330 -6.86 23.05 4.01
N PHE A 331 -7.11 21.88 4.60
CA PHE A 331 -8.39 21.18 4.50
C PHE A 331 -8.77 20.55 5.81
N VAL A 332 -10.02 20.76 6.18
CA VAL A 332 -10.72 19.85 7.06
C VAL A 332 -11.62 19.00 6.17
N PRO A 333 -11.32 17.70 6.00
CA PRO A 333 -12.13 16.84 5.16
C PRO A 333 -13.55 16.71 5.72
N PRO A 334 -14.59 16.89 4.88
CA PRO A 334 -15.95 16.62 5.32
C PRO A 334 -16.16 15.11 5.48
N ASP A 335 -17.20 14.71 6.20
CA ASP A 335 -17.58 13.29 6.35
C ASP A 335 -17.87 12.63 4.98
N HIS A 336 -17.78 11.31 4.88
CA HIS A 336 -18.19 10.52 3.71
C HIS A 336 -19.68 10.66 3.35
N SER A 337 -20.49 11.28 4.22
CA SER A 337 -21.86 11.70 3.93
C SER A 337 -21.96 12.91 2.99
N ASP A 338 -20.89 13.69 2.82
CA ASP A 338 -20.89 14.90 1.97
C ASP A 338 -21.05 14.56 0.48
N ALA A 339 -21.72 15.46 -0.26
CA ALA A 339 -21.98 15.32 -1.69
C ALA A 339 -20.71 15.06 -2.51
N SER A 340 -19.57 15.65 -2.13
CA SER A 340 -18.28 15.46 -2.79
C SER A 340 -17.76 14.01 -2.74
N TRP A 341 -18.30 13.19 -1.84
CA TRP A 341 -17.94 11.77 -1.72
C TRP A 341 -18.92 10.82 -2.42
N LYS A 342 -20.15 11.27 -2.66
CA LYS A 342 -21.20 10.39 -3.19
C LYS A 342 -20.94 9.98 -4.63
N LYS A 343 -20.49 10.91 -5.48
CA LYS A 343 -20.06 10.65 -6.86
C LYS A 343 -18.54 10.37 -6.92
N LEU A 344 -18.10 9.62 -7.93
CA LEU A 344 -16.67 9.50 -8.22
C LEU A 344 -16.05 10.86 -8.52
N SER A 345 -14.89 11.11 -7.92
CA SER A 345 -14.10 12.32 -8.19
C SER A 345 -13.61 12.32 -9.64
N PRO A 346 -13.50 13.47 -10.34
CA PRO A 346 -12.92 13.56 -11.69
C PRO A 346 -11.45 13.14 -11.74
N ILE A 347 -10.82 12.82 -10.59
CA ILE A 347 -9.48 12.25 -10.52
C ILE A 347 -9.55 10.71 -10.54
N ILE A 348 -8.65 10.10 -11.30
CA ILE A 348 -8.27 8.69 -11.20
C ILE A 348 -6.80 8.63 -10.79
N PHE A 349 -6.47 7.76 -9.83
CA PHE A 349 -5.08 7.49 -9.50
C PHE A 349 -4.65 6.16 -10.12
N LEU A 350 -3.63 6.18 -10.97
CA LEU A 350 -3.04 5.00 -11.58
C LEU A 350 -1.61 4.84 -11.07
N ALA A 351 -1.19 3.64 -10.68
CA ALA A 351 0.21 3.41 -10.37
C ALA A 351 0.74 2.03 -10.80
N GLN A 352 1.97 2.04 -11.29
CA GLN A 352 2.76 0.83 -11.53
C GLN A 352 3.64 0.60 -10.30
N LEU A 353 3.13 -0.15 -9.33
CA LEU A 353 3.74 -0.25 -8.01
C LEU A 353 5.10 -0.95 -8.10
N PRO A 354 6.21 -0.32 -7.64
CA PRO A 354 7.51 -0.97 -7.61
C PRO A 354 7.42 -2.31 -6.89
N ASN A 355 8.08 -3.35 -7.40
CA ASN A 355 8.02 -4.71 -6.82
C ASN A 355 8.89 -4.82 -5.55
N THR A 356 8.53 -4.04 -4.55
CA THR A 356 9.23 -3.86 -3.28
C THR A 356 8.24 -3.64 -2.15
N VAL A 357 8.72 -3.73 -0.92
CA VAL A 357 7.94 -3.35 0.27
C VAL A 357 7.46 -1.89 0.19
N TYR A 358 8.22 -0.99 -0.46
CA TYR A 358 7.80 0.41 -0.63
C TYR A 358 6.55 0.56 -1.51
N GLY A 359 6.43 -0.25 -2.57
CA GLY A 359 5.23 -0.27 -3.41
C GLY A 359 3.99 -0.73 -2.64
N GLU A 360 4.14 -1.77 -1.81
CA GLU A 360 3.06 -2.24 -0.93
C GLU A 360 2.72 -1.24 0.18
N GLN A 361 3.73 -0.54 0.72
CA GLN A 361 3.53 0.52 1.70
C GLN A 361 2.78 1.71 1.09
N LEU A 362 3.11 2.14 -0.13
CA LEU A 362 2.35 3.17 -0.84
C LEU A 362 0.89 2.76 -0.99
N PHE A 363 0.63 1.53 -1.45
CA PHE A 363 -0.73 1.00 -1.56
C PHE A 363 -1.47 1.06 -0.22
N ALA A 364 -0.85 0.59 0.86
CA ALA A 364 -1.45 0.62 2.19
C ALA A 364 -1.71 2.06 2.68
N GLN A 365 -0.77 2.99 2.48
CA GLN A 365 -0.91 4.40 2.86
C GLN A 365 -2.06 5.08 2.14
N ILE A 366 -2.14 4.93 0.81
CA ILE A 366 -3.23 5.51 0.01
C ILE A 366 -4.58 4.91 0.45
N VAL A 367 -4.68 3.59 0.59
CA VAL A 367 -5.94 2.96 1.01
C VAL A 367 -6.37 3.43 2.40
N THR A 368 -5.46 3.52 3.38
CA THR A 368 -5.80 4.07 4.70
C THR A 368 -6.27 5.53 4.61
N GLY A 369 -5.75 6.32 3.66
CA GLY A 369 -6.18 7.69 3.40
C GLY A 369 -7.65 7.83 3.01
N ILE A 370 -8.30 6.76 2.55
CA ILE A 370 -9.75 6.74 2.29
C ILE A 370 -10.55 7.02 3.57
N ALA A 371 -10.14 6.41 4.69
CA ALA A 371 -10.87 6.49 5.96
C ALA A 371 -10.87 7.91 6.54
N SER A 372 -9.76 8.64 6.42
CA SER A 372 -9.65 10.02 6.91
C SER A 372 -9.91 11.07 5.83
N ARG A 373 -10.19 10.65 4.59
CA ARG A 373 -10.26 11.50 3.40
C ARG A 373 -9.06 12.43 3.27
N SER A 374 -7.88 11.91 3.56
CA SER A 374 -6.62 12.63 3.46
C SER A 374 -6.02 12.50 2.06
N TRP A 375 -4.91 13.21 1.81
CA TRP A 375 -4.17 13.18 0.54
C TRP A 375 -5.07 13.53 -0.64
N LEU A 376 -5.22 12.64 -1.62
CA LEU A 376 -6.08 12.85 -2.78
C LEU A 376 -7.57 12.75 -2.42
N PHE A 377 -7.95 11.96 -1.40
CA PHE A 377 -9.36 11.71 -1.03
C PHE A 377 -10.07 12.92 -0.41
N ARG A 378 -9.31 13.97 -0.11
CA ARG A 378 -9.87 15.29 0.17
C ARG A 378 -10.69 15.84 -0.99
N HIS A 379 -10.36 15.42 -2.21
CA HIS A 379 -10.98 15.83 -3.46
C HIS A 379 -12.15 14.92 -3.92
N GLY A 380 -12.65 14.09 -3.02
CA GLY A 380 -13.78 13.20 -3.28
C GLY A 380 -13.37 11.75 -3.44
N ARG A 381 -14.27 10.94 -4.01
CA ARG A 381 -14.13 9.48 -4.08
C ARG A 381 -13.31 9.07 -5.30
N ILE A 382 -12.01 8.95 -5.12
CA ILE A 382 -11.06 8.69 -6.22
C ILE A 382 -10.94 7.20 -6.50
N LYS A 383 -11.16 6.80 -7.76
CA LYS A 383 -10.92 5.44 -8.24
C LYS A 383 -9.42 5.21 -8.37
N LEU A 384 -8.94 4.11 -7.80
CA LEU A 384 -7.54 3.73 -7.82
C LEU A 384 -7.33 2.55 -8.76
N ALA A 385 -6.20 2.53 -9.46
CA ALA A 385 -5.82 1.50 -10.40
C ALA A 385 -4.35 1.14 -10.19
N PHE A 386 -4.05 -0.16 -10.09
CA PHE A 386 -2.72 -0.65 -9.78
C PHE A 386 -2.31 -1.81 -10.67
N VAL A 387 -1.17 -1.65 -11.34
CA VAL A 387 -0.37 -2.79 -11.78
C VAL A 387 0.55 -3.15 -10.63
N CYS A 388 0.47 -4.38 -10.12
CA CYS A 388 1.18 -4.79 -8.91
C CYS A 388 1.47 -6.29 -8.87
N GLY A 389 2.20 -6.75 -7.86
CA GLY A 389 2.48 -8.17 -7.67
C GLY A 389 1.25 -8.96 -7.23
N GLU A 390 1.11 -10.18 -7.74
CA GLU A 390 0.00 -11.11 -7.45
C GLU A 390 -0.19 -11.35 -5.94
N SER A 391 0.89 -11.38 -5.17
CA SER A 391 0.85 -11.56 -3.71
C SER A 391 0.16 -10.42 -2.97
N LEU A 392 0.19 -9.20 -3.52
CA LEU A 392 -0.54 -8.06 -2.97
C LEU A 392 -2.05 -8.26 -3.19
N ALA A 393 -2.47 -8.49 -4.44
CA ALA A 393 -3.88 -8.69 -4.76
C ALA A 393 -4.50 -9.89 -4.03
N LYS A 394 -3.78 -11.03 -3.92
CA LYS A 394 -4.24 -12.20 -3.15
C LYS A 394 -4.56 -11.85 -1.70
N ARG A 395 -3.72 -11.04 -1.03
CA ARG A 395 -3.98 -10.59 0.35
C ARG A 395 -5.12 -9.60 0.42
N CYS A 396 -5.25 -8.72 -0.58
CA CYS A 396 -6.33 -7.74 -0.64
C CYS A 396 -7.71 -8.39 -0.83
N LEU A 397 -7.79 -9.49 -1.58
CA LEU A 397 -9.04 -10.22 -1.86
C LEU A 397 -9.35 -11.34 -0.86
N ALA A 398 -8.40 -11.70 0.00
CA ALA A 398 -8.55 -12.80 0.94
C ALA A 398 -9.82 -12.62 1.81
N PRO A 399 -10.80 -13.55 1.74
CA PRO A 399 -12.02 -13.46 2.53
C PRO A 399 -11.75 -13.85 3.99
N ALA A 400 -12.74 -13.61 4.86
CA ALA A 400 -12.73 -14.17 6.21
C ALA A 400 -12.62 -15.71 6.14
N GLY A 401 -11.82 -16.29 7.03
CA GLY A 401 -11.53 -17.72 7.04
C GLY A 401 -10.30 -18.15 6.22
N ASP A 402 -9.77 -17.31 5.34
CA ASP A 402 -8.51 -17.61 4.64
C ASP A 402 -7.31 -17.47 5.58
N LYS A 403 -6.95 -18.58 6.24
CA LYS A 403 -5.85 -18.62 7.21
C LYS A 403 -4.48 -18.37 6.61
N MET A 404 -4.31 -18.37 5.29
CA MET A 404 -3.02 -18.14 4.65
C MET A 404 -2.86 -16.67 4.26
N SER A 405 -3.82 -16.12 3.52
CA SER A 405 -3.68 -14.80 2.88
C SER A 405 -4.39 -13.67 3.63
N ARG A 406 -5.38 -13.99 4.47
CA ARG A 406 -6.10 -12.97 5.26
C ARG A 406 -5.15 -12.32 6.26
N GLY A 407 -5.22 -10.99 6.32
CA GLY A 407 -4.44 -10.19 7.25
C GLY A 407 -4.92 -8.75 7.30
N LYS A 408 -4.22 -7.92 8.09
CA LYS A 408 -4.57 -6.50 8.30
C LYS A 408 -4.87 -5.77 6.99
N LEU A 409 -3.96 -5.87 6.01
CA LEU A 409 -4.10 -5.15 4.75
C LEU A 409 -5.41 -5.49 4.02
N GLY A 410 -5.72 -6.77 3.84
CA GLY A 410 -6.95 -7.20 3.16
C GLY A 410 -8.20 -6.76 3.89
N THR A 411 -8.23 -6.88 5.22
CA THR A 411 -9.34 -6.38 6.04
C THR A 411 -9.51 -4.87 5.89
N THR A 412 -8.42 -4.09 5.96
CA THR A 412 -8.47 -2.63 5.79
C THR A 412 -9.06 -2.26 4.43
N VAL A 413 -8.54 -2.84 3.34
CA VAL A 413 -8.99 -2.49 1.99
C VAL A 413 -10.46 -2.83 1.81
N GLN A 414 -10.89 -4.03 2.20
CA GLN A 414 -12.29 -4.46 2.02
C GLN A 414 -13.29 -3.72 2.91
N CYS A 415 -12.84 -3.17 4.05
CA CYS A 415 -13.69 -2.29 4.86
C CYS A 415 -13.88 -0.90 4.23
N LEU A 416 -12.90 -0.42 3.45
CA LEU A 416 -12.89 0.95 2.92
C LEU A 416 -13.29 1.02 1.43
N ALA A 417 -13.10 -0.05 0.68
CA ALA A 417 -13.19 -0.05 -0.77
C ALA A 417 -13.66 -1.41 -1.33
N ASP A 418 -14.17 -1.36 -2.56
CA ASP A 418 -14.41 -2.52 -3.41
C ASP A 418 -13.20 -2.75 -4.33
N ILE A 419 -12.87 -4.03 -4.54
CA ILE A 419 -11.64 -4.45 -5.22
C ILE A 419 -12.03 -5.36 -6.38
N GLU A 420 -11.49 -5.09 -7.56
CA GLU A 420 -11.71 -5.89 -8.76
C GLU A 420 -10.37 -6.20 -9.41
N VAL A 421 -10.15 -7.46 -9.78
CA VAL A 421 -8.99 -7.88 -10.58
C VAL A 421 -9.44 -8.01 -12.02
N HIS A 422 -8.77 -7.28 -12.90
CA HIS A 422 -9.10 -7.23 -14.32
C HIS A 422 -8.15 -8.07 -15.16
N ARG A 423 -6.90 -8.25 -14.68
CA ARG A 423 -5.91 -9.14 -15.28
C ARG A 423 -5.22 -9.95 -14.22
N TYR A 424 -5.25 -11.26 -14.37
CA TYR A 424 -4.54 -12.19 -13.50
C TYR A 424 -3.10 -12.46 -13.97
N ALA A 425 -2.29 -13.02 -13.08
CA ALA A 425 -0.88 -13.28 -13.33
C ALA A 425 -0.61 -14.13 -14.56
N HIS A 426 -1.47 -15.11 -14.85
CA HIS A 426 -1.32 -16.01 -16.00
C HIS A 426 -1.64 -15.34 -17.33
N GLU A 427 -2.49 -14.31 -17.36
CA GLU A 427 -2.78 -13.51 -18.57
C GLU A 427 -1.66 -12.52 -18.90
N LEU A 428 -0.81 -12.24 -17.92
CA LEU A 428 0.34 -11.34 -18.03
C LEU A 428 1.66 -12.12 -18.06
N GLN A 429 1.59 -13.43 -18.40
CA GLN A 429 2.75 -14.25 -18.72
C GLN A 429 2.83 -14.51 -20.24
N PRO A 430 4.05 -14.62 -20.81
CA PRO A 430 5.34 -14.48 -20.11
C PRO A 430 5.66 -13.01 -19.81
N HIS A 431 6.22 -12.71 -18.63
CA HIS A 431 6.49 -11.33 -18.19
C HIS A 431 7.17 -10.43 -19.25
N ALA A 432 8.12 -10.97 -20.02
CA ALA A 432 8.90 -10.23 -21.00
C ALA A 432 8.09 -9.68 -22.18
N THR A 433 6.90 -10.23 -22.48
CA THR A 433 6.02 -9.74 -23.56
C THR A 433 5.15 -8.56 -23.11
N HIS A 434 4.99 -8.35 -21.81
CA HIS A 434 4.12 -7.32 -21.24
C HIS A 434 4.91 -6.19 -20.58
N PHE A 435 6.06 -6.48 -19.98
CA PHE A 435 6.79 -5.56 -19.10
C PHE A 435 8.25 -5.41 -19.46
N TYR A 436 8.80 -4.26 -19.06
CA TYR A 436 10.23 -4.00 -19.04
C TYR A 436 10.69 -3.56 -17.63
N PRO A 437 11.85 -4.01 -17.11
CA PRO A 437 12.83 -4.90 -17.75
C PRO A 437 12.30 -6.33 -17.94
N THR A 438 12.78 -7.04 -18.96
CA THR A 438 12.29 -8.41 -19.27
C THR A 438 12.46 -9.38 -18.11
N ALA A 439 13.59 -9.28 -17.41
CA ALA A 439 13.85 -9.97 -16.16
C ALA A 439 13.63 -9.00 -14.99
N MET A 440 12.68 -9.33 -14.11
CA MET A 440 12.50 -8.58 -12.87
C MET A 440 13.71 -8.80 -11.96
N THR A 441 14.40 -7.72 -11.58
CA THR A 441 15.27 -7.77 -10.41
C THR A 441 14.38 -7.96 -9.19
N VAL A 442 14.78 -8.84 -8.28
CA VAL A 442 14.02 -9.05 -7.04
C VAL A 442 14.69 -8.38 -5.87
N GLY A 443 13.89 -7.68 -5.05
CA GLY A 443 14.30 -7.01 -3.82
C GLY A 443 15.24 -7.85 -2.96
N PRO A 444 16.23 -7.25 -2.27
CA PRO A 444 17.05 -7.97 -1.32
C PRO A 444 16.13 -8.54 -0.24
N ARG A 445 16.31 -9.81 0.11
CA ARG A 445 15.59 -10.37 1.26
C ARG A 445 16.07 -9.60 2.50
N VAL A 446 15.15 -9.02 3.27
CA VAL A 446 15.49 -8.53 4.61
C VAL A 446 15.72 -9.77 5.47
N THR A 447 16.98 -10.22 5.54
CA THR A 447 17.39 -11.20 6.54
C THR A 447 17.43 -10.46 7.87
N VAL A 448 16.39 -10.64 8.69
CA VAL A 448 16.43 -10.14 10.06
C VAL A 448 17.49 -10.96 10.81
N SER A 449 18.63 -10.31 11.09
CA SER A 449 19.72 -10.71 11.98
C SER A 449 19.92 -12.22 12.22
N GLY A 450 20.77 -12.82 11.39
CA GLY A 450 21.74 -13.82 11.84
C GLY A 450 21.33 -15.29 12.06
N SER A 451 20.11 -15.66 12.48
CA SER A 451 19.88 -17.11 12.75
C SER A 451 18.46 -17.68 12.70
N SER A 452 17.46 -16.97 12.19
CA SER A 452 16.16 -17.62 12.00
C SER A 452 15.40 -17.02 10.83
N LEU A 453 15.12 -17.86 9.83
CA LEU A 453 14.05 -17.65 8.87
C LEU A 453 12.78 -17.34 9.66
N ILE A 454 12.41 -16.07 9.78
CA ILE A 454 11.10 -15.70 10.34
C ILE A 454 10.04 -16.38 9.45
N PRO A 455 9.28 -17.36 9.97
CA PRO A 455 8.31 -18.13 9.17
C PRO A 455 7.18 -17.27 8.59
N ASN A 456 7.07 -16.01 9.03
CA ASN A 456 6.08 -15.03 8.59
C ASN A 456 6.57 -14.03 7.53
N SER A 457 7.82 -14.14 7.07
CA SER A 457 8.14 -13.58 5.75
C SER A 457 7.59 -14.57 4.73
N ASN A 458 6.33 -14.35 4.30
CA ASN A 458 5.75 -15.12 3.20
C ASN A 458 6.76 -15.13 2.06
N SER A 459 7.46 -16.24 1.92
CA SER A 459 8.50 -16.44 0.93
C SER A 459 7.78 -16.53 -0.39
N SER A 460 7.59 -15.38 -1.05
CA SER A 460 7.30 -15.39 -2.47
C SER A 460 8.45 -16.13 -3.15
N THR A 461 8.26 -17.41 -3.38
CA THR A 461 9.09 -18.28 -4.20
C THR A 461 9.25 -17.62 -5.57
N GLY A 462 10.39 -17.80 -6.24
CA GLY A 462 10.77 -17.08 -7.47
C GLY A 462 9.67 -16.90 -8.53
N LEU A 463 8.75 -17.85 -8.66
CA LEU A 463 7.64 -17.81 -9.62
C LEU A 463 6.48 -16.86 -9.26
N THR A 464 6.18 -16.67 -7.97
CA THR A 464 5.15 -15.68 -7.55
C THR A 464 5.69 -14.24 -7.56
N ARG A 465 6.97 -14.05 -7.90
CA ARG A 465 7.63 -12.74 -7.93
C ARG A 465 7.50 -12.03 -9.28
N THR A 466 7.25 -12.76 -10.37
CA THR A 466 6.95 -12.21 -11.71
C THR A 466 5.46 -12.18 -12.03
N GLY A 467 4.62 -12.78 -11.18
CA GLY A 467 3.18 -12.70 -11.32
C GLY A 467 2.72 -11.27 -11.11
N MET A 468 2.36 -10.60 -12.19
CA MET A 468 1.82 -9.24 -12.18
C MET A 468 0.31 -9.30 -12.36
N VAL A 469 -0.41 -8.40 -11.71
CA VAL A 469 -1.87 -8.31 -11.82
C VAL A 469 -2.26 -6.86 -12.04
N MET A 470 -3.36 -6.67 -12.76
CA MET A 470 -4.05 -5.39 -12.82
C MET A 470 -5.29 -5.46 -11.93
N MET A 471 -5.37 -4.57 -10.94
CA MET A 471 -6.55 -4.44 -10.08
C MET A 471 -6.98 -2.98 -9.93
N THR A 472 -8.27 -2.78 -9.72
CA THR A 472 -8.81 -1.48 -9.29
C THR A 472 -9.33 -1.55 -7.87
N VAL A 473 -9.25 -0.41 -7.18
CA VAL A 473 -9.79 -0.21 -5.84
C VAL A 473 -10.68 1.01 -5.88
N THR A 474 -11.98 0.81 -5.70
CA THR A 474 -12.99 1.86 -5.71
C THR A 474 -13.44 2.11 -4.28
N PRO A 475 -13.16 3.26 -3.65
CA PRO A 475 -13.61 3.52 -2.30
C PRO A 475 -15.14 3.40 -2.20
N LYS A 476 -15.63 2.86 -1.09
CA LYS A 476 -17.07 2.71 -0.84
C LYS A 476 -17.71 4.07 -0.67
N GLN A 477 -18.95 4.22 -1.14
CA GLN A 477 -19.76 5.41 -0.82
C GLN A 477 -20.03 5.54 0.69
N GLN A 478 -20.07 4.40 1.38
CA GLN A 478 -20.18 4.29 2.83
C GLN A 478 -19.12 3.29 3.32
N PRO A 479 -17.89 3.74 3.60
CA PRO A 479 -16.88 2.91 4.22
C PRO A 479 -17.39 2.33 5.54
N LEU A 480 -17.01 1.09 5.86
CA LEU A 480 -17.45 0.44 7.10
C LEU A 480 -16.81 1.07 8.35
N ILE A 481 -15.67 1.75 8.19
CA ILE A 481 -14.90 2.37 9.26
C ILE A 481 -14.93 3.88 9.06
N LYS A 482 -15.29 4.61 10.12
CA LYS A 482 -15.31 6.08 10.11
C LYS A 482 -13.93 6.69 10.39
N PRO A 483 -13.71 7.98 10.04
CA PRO A 483 -12.45 8.67 10.33
C PRO A 483 -12.02 8.59 11.81
N ASN A 484 -12.96 8.67 12.75
CA ASN A 484 -12.67 8.62 14.19
C ASN A 484 -12.44 7.20 14.73
N GLU A 485 -12.74 6.17 13.94
CA GLU A 485 -12.61 4.76 14.33
C GLU A 485 -11.33 4.13 13.76
N ILE A 486 -10.66 4.79 12.81
CA ILE A 486 -9.54 4.21 12.06
C ILE A 486 -8.34 3.90 12.96
N GLU A 487 -8.04 4.73 13.96
CA GLU A 487 -6.92 4.49 14.89
C GLU A 487 -7.16 3.23 15.73
N ALA A 488 -8.36 3.09 16.31
CA ALA A 488 -8.78 1.88 17.02
C ALA A 488 -8.73 0.66 16.10
N PHE A 489 -9.27 0.78 14.88
CA PHE A 489 -9.25 -0.30 13.91
C PHE A 489 -7.81 -0.75 13.58
N GLU A 490 -6.90 0.18 13.31
CA GLU A 490 -5.50 -0.13 13.02
C GLU A 490 -4.78 -0.76 14.21
N TYR A 491 -5.06 -0.30 15.42
CA TYR A 491 -4.50 -0.82 16.64
C TYR A 491 -4.96 -2.26 16.90
N ILE A 492 -6.27 -2.52 16.84
CA ILE A 492 -6.82 -3.84 17.10
C ILE A 492 -6.39 -4.83 16.00
N THR A 493 -6.48 -4.46 14.73
CA THR A 493 -6.06 -5.35 13.63
C THR A 493 -4.58 -5.71 13.71
N ARG A 494 -3.70 -4.75 14.05
CA ARG A 494 -2.26 -5.01 14.24
C ARG A 494 -2.01 -6.05 15.33
N ASN A 495 -2.68 -5.93 16.48
CA ASN A 495 -2.48 -6.82 17.62
C ASN A 495 -3.15 -8.19 17.42
N LEU A 496 -4.40 -8.22 16.98
CA LEU A 496 -5.16 -9.46 16.85
C LEU A 496 -4.64 -10.35 15.73
N PHE A 497 -4.18 -9.81 14.58
CA PHE A 497 -3.65 -10.65 13.50
C PHE A 497 -2.35 -11.38 13.86
N ILE A 498 -1.63 -10.97 14.92
CA ILE A 498 -0.52 -11.76 15.49
C ILE A 498 -1.03 -13.11 16.01
N LEU A 499 -2.23 -13.11 16.59
CA LEU A 499 -2.93 -14.26 17.16
C LEU A 499 -4.06 -14.75 16.27
N ARG A 500 -3.91 -14.66 14.94
CA ARG A 500 -4.98 -14.93 13.96
C ARG A 500 -5.68 -16.29 14.11
N THR A 501 -5.03 -17.30 14.70
CA THR A 501 -5.59 -18.64 14.90
C THR A 501 -6.25 -18.84 16.27
N LYS A 502 -6.21 -17.85 17.15
CA LYS A 502 -6.78 -17.91 18.50
C LYS A 502 -8.22 -17.44 18.50
N ALA A 503 -8.95 -17.82 19.55
CA ALA A 503 -10.27 -17.30 19.83
C ALA A 503 -10.18 -15.80 20.15
N VAL A 504 -11.16 -15.01 19.73
CA VAL A 504 -11.17 -13.55 19.88
C VAL A 504 -11.14 -13.14 21.34
N GLY A 505 -11.84 -13.86 22.22
CA GLY A 505 -11.83 -13.60 23.66
C GLY A 505 -10.43 -13.73 24.26
N GLU A 506 -9.69 -14.79 23.91
CA GLU A 506 -8.30 -14.99 24.33
C GLU A 506 -7.38 -13.92 23.71
N ALA A 507 -7.51 -13.65 22.41
CA ALA A 507 -6.64 -12.71 21.70
C ALA A 507 -6.80 -11.26 22.17
N LEU A 508 -8.00 -10.83 22.57
CA LEU A 508 -8.25 -9.49 23.09
C LEU A 508 -7.52 -9.22 24.42
N THR A 509 -7.25 -10.24 25.24
CA THR A 509 -6.46 -10.06 26.47
C THR A 509 -5.04 -9.54 26.21
N HIS A 510 -4.52 -9.74 25.00
CA HIS A 510 -3.22 -9.23 24.55
C HIS A 510 -3.27 -7.82 23.96
N VAL A 511 -4.47 -7.30 23.66
CA VAL A 511 -4.63 -5.95 23.08
C VAL A 511 -4.50 -4.91 24.18
N ALA A 512 -5.28 -5.04 25.25
CA ALA A 512 -5.20 -4.21 26.45
C ALA A 512 -5.81 -4.94 27.65
N PRO A 513 -5.40 -4.62 28.90
CA PRO A 513 -5.99 -5.21 30.09
C PRO A 513 -7.51 -5.03 30.13
N GLY A 514 -8.25 -6.14 30.17
CA GLY A 514 -9.72 -6.11 30.22
C GLY A 514 -10.42 -5.88 28.87
N ALA A 515 -9.70 -5.81 27.74
CA ALA A 515 -10.28 -5.54 26.42
C ALA A 515 -11.27 -6.62 25.95
N GLN A 516 -11.21 -7.83 26.51
CA GLN A 516 -12.23 -8.87 26.28
C GLN A 516 -13.64 -8.43 26.70
N ASN A 517 -13.77 -7.44 27.60
CA ASN A 517 -15.07 -6.89 27.99
C ASN A 517 -15.79 -6.17 26.83
N VAL A 518 -15.06 -5.74 25.80
CA VAL A 518 -15.65 -5.17 24.58
C VAL A 518 -16.61 -6.17 23.91
N LEU A 519 -16.38 -7.48 24.08
CA LEU A 519 -17.26 -8.51 23.53
C LEU A 519 -18.67 -8.50 24.13
N LYS A 520 -18.85 -7.93 25.33
CA LYS A 520 -20.19 -7.71 25.90
C LYS A 520 -20.99 -6.71 25.06
N MET A 521 -20.29 -5.74 24.44
CA MET A 521 -20.86 -4.71 23.55
C MET A 521 -21.08 -5.22 22.11
N THR A 522 -20.56 -6.41 21.77
CA THR A 522 -20.78 -7.08 20.47
C THR A 522 -21.56 -8.39 20.61
N SER A 523 -22.25 -8.60 21.74
CA SER A 523 -22.93 -9.85 22.06
C SER A 523 -24.28 -9.98 21.34
N PRO A 524 -24.88 -11.20 21.28
CA PRO A 524 -26.23 -11.39 20.74
C PRO A 524 -27.28 -10.53 21.43
N GLU A 525 -27.17 -10.31 22.74
CA GLU A 525 -28.07 -9.45 23.53
C GLU A 525 -28.12 -8.02 22.99
N GLN A 526 -26.97 -7.48 22.55
CA GLN A 526 -26.90 -6.15 21.94
C GLN A 526 -27.61 -6.11 20.58
N ALA A 527 -27.59 -7.21 19.83
CA ALA A 527 -28.32 -7.33 18.58
C ALA A 527 -29.84 -7.46 18.81
N GLU A 528 -30.26 -8.18 19.84
CA GLU A 528 -31.66 -8.27 20.28
C GLU A 528 -32.19 -6.91 20.75
N ALA A 529 -31.36 -6.16 21.48
CA ALA A 529 -31.63 -4.77 21.86
C ALA A 529 -31.54 -3.77 20.69
N LYS A 530 -31.24 -4.23 19.46
CA LYS A 530 -31.10 -3.41 18.23
C LYS A 530 -30.01 -2.33 18.31
N LEU A 531 -29.02 -2.50 19.20
CA LEU A 531 -27.88 -1.59 19.32
C LEU A 531 -26.80 -1.88 18.26
N ILE A 532 -26.74 -3.13 17.82
CA ILE A 532 -25.91 -3.59 16.70
C ILE A 532 -26.75 -4.46 15.75
N LYS A 533 -26.23 -4.72 14.55
CA LYS A 533 -26.86 -5.64 13.59
C LYS A 533 -26.51 -7.09 13.94
N LYS A 534 -27.37 -8.05 13.53
CA LYS A 534 -27.11 -9.49 13.74
C LYS A 534 -25.78 -9.98 13.16
N ASN A 535 -25.35 -9.43 12.02
CA ASN A 535 -24.07 -9.77 11.38
C ASN A 535 -22.86 -9.03 11.99
N GLU A 536 -23.08 -8.15 12.97
CA GLU A 536 -22.03 -7.47 13.74
C GLU A 536 -21.70 -8.21 15.05
N VAL A 537 -22.45 -9.26 15.40
CA VAL A 537 -22.25 -10.06 16.62
C VAL A 537 -20.90 -10.78 16.55
N ILE A 538 -20.16 -10.77 17.66
CA ILE A 538 -18.88 -11.48 17.82
C ILE A 538 -18.93 -12.29 19.10
N LEU A 539 -18.70 -13.59 18.99
CA LEU A 539 -18.64 -14.50 20.13
C LEU A 539 -17.19 -14.63 20.64
N PRO A 540 -16.97 -14.82 21.96
CA PRO A 540 -15.63 -15.03 22.50
C PRO A 540 -14.88 -16.22 21.89
N SER A 541 -15.62 -17.24 21.43
CA SER A 541 -15.10 -18.45 20.80
C SER A 541 -14.76 -18.29 19.32
N ASP A 542 -15.20 -17.20 18.67
CA ASP A 542 -14.91 -16.96 17.25
C ASP A 542 -13.41 -16.86 17.03
N ILE A 543 -12.92 -17.29 15.87
CA ILE A 543 -11.50 -17.22 15.54
C ILE A 543 -11.20 -15.88 14.87
N VAL A 544 -10.09 -15.25 15.25
CA VAL A 544 -9.69 -13.94 14.71
C VAL A 544 -9.64 -13.90 13.18
N ALA A 545 -9.07 -14.93 12.54
CA ALA A 545 -8.99 -15.02 11.07
C ALA A 545 -10.36 -15.18 10.39
N ASP A 546 -11.38 -15.62 11.13
CA ASP A 546 -12.71 -15.93 10.63
C ASP A 546 -13.67 -14.72 10.79
N LEU A 547 -13.21 -13.63 11.44
CA LEU A 547 -13.96 -12.39 11.55
C LEU A 547 -14.18 -11.70 10.18
N THR A 548 -15.44 -11.40 9.90
CA THR A 548 -15.89 -10.66 8.71
C THR A 548 -15.52 -9.17 8.78
N ASN A 549 -15.53 -8.48 7.64
CA ASN A 549 -15.25 -7.03 7.58
C ASN A 549 -16.21 -6.21 8.47
N VAL A 550 -17.49 -6.61 8.50
CA VAL A 550 -18.53 -5.95 9.32
C VAL A 550 -18.26 -6.16 10.81
N GLN A 551 -17.86 -7.37 11.22
CA GLN A 551 -17.45 -7.63 12.61
C GLN A 551 -16.20 -6.84 12.99
N TRP A 552 -15.18 -6.76 12.12
CA TRP A 552 -13.99 -5.94 12.37
C TRP A 552 -14.32 -4.46 12.56
N ALA A 553 -15.20 -3.91 11.72
CA ALA A 553 -15.68 -2.53 11.85
C ALA A 553 -16.47 -2.33 13.16
N CYS A 554 -17.36 -3.26 13.51
CA CYS A 554 -18.10 -3.22 14.77
C CYS A 554 -17.18 -3.27 15.98
N LEU A 555 -16.17 -4.16 15.97
CA LEU A 555 -15.20 -4.29 17.04
C LEU A 555 -14.41 -3.00 17.26
N ALA A 556 -13.96 -2.35 16.18
CA ALA A 556 -13.28 -1.05 16.27
C ALA A 556 -14.19 0.04 16.85
N LYS A 557 -15.43 0.12 16.36
CA LYS A 557 -16.47 1.06 16.85
C LYS A 557 -16.77 0.86 18.34
N MET A 558 -16.86 -0.39 18.82
CA MET A 558 -17.10 -0.69 20.24
C MET A 558 -15.87 -0.47 21.11
N PHE A 559 -14.68 -0.79 20.60
CA PHE A 559 -13.43 -0.51 21.29
C PHE A 559 -13.19 0.99 21.47
N GLU A 560 -13.54 1.81 20.49
CA GLU A 560 -13.46 3.27 20.61
C GLU A 560 -14.40 3.82 21.70
N LYS A 561 -15.58 3.20 21.87
CA LYS A 561 -16.56 3.56 22.90
C LYS A 561 -16.28 2.95 24.27
N TRP A 562 -15.31 2.06 24.38
CA TRP A 562 -15.03 1.34 25.62
C TRP A 562 -14.38 2.29 26.64
N PRO A 563 -14.96 2.46 27.86
CA PRO A 563 -14.47 3.47 28.82
C PRO A 563 -13.01 3.30 29.26
N PHE A 564 -12.49 2.07 29.17
CA PHE A 564 -11.11 1.73 29.54
C PHE A 564 -10.18 1.58 28.33
N ARG A 565 -10.61 2.03 27.15
CA ARG A 565 -9.75 2.13 25.96
C ARG A 565 -8.48 2.92 26.31
N PRO A 566 -7.27 2.43 25.97
CA PRO A 566 -6.06 3.20 26.15
C PRO A 566 -6.16 4.55 25.43
N ARG A 567 -5.73 5.63 26.08
CA ARG A 567 -5.74 6.98 25.47
C ARG A 567 -4.79 7.05 24.28
N HIS A 568 -3.63 6.43 24.41
CA HIS A 568 -2.59 6.35 23.39
C HIS A 568 -2.57 4.94 22.81
N LEU A 569 -2.84 4.81 21.50
CA LEU A 569 -2.89 3.52 20.80
C LEU A 569 -1.55 3.19 20.10
N PHE A 570 -0.44 3.69 20.65
CA PHE A 570 0.90 3.46 20.13
C PHE A 570 1.68 2.54 21.08
N GLU A 571 2.51 1.66 20.52
CA GLU A 571 3.41 0.80 21.31
C GLU A 571 4.58 1.64 21.85
N GLU A 572 4.45 2.20 23.05
CA GLU A 572 5.54 2.94 23.71
C GLU A 572 6.79 2.06 23.94
N GLY A 573 6.61 0.74 24.09
CA GLY A 573 7.66 -0.21 24.46
C GLY A 573 8.77 -0.49 23.44
N ARG A 574 8.76 0.14 22.25
CA ARG A 574 9.88 0.05 21.28
C ARG A 574 10.74 1.30 21.20
N ILE A 575 10.35 2.38 21.86
CA ILE A 575 11.19 3.57 21.96
C ILE A 575 12.27 3.25 22.99
N LYS A 576 13.46 2.84 22.53
CA LYS A 576 14.64 2.76 23.41
C LYS A 576 14.75 4.11 24.11
N SER A 577 14.78 4.09 25.44
CA SER A 577 15.01 5.31 26.19
C SER A 577 16.34 5.91 25.74
N ASP A 578 16.44 7.24 25.60
CA ASP A 578 17.71 7.89 25.22
C ASP A 578 18.85 7.57 26.20
N LYS A 579 18.52 7.07 27.40
CA LYS A 579 19.49 6.54 28.37
C LYS A 579 20.24 5.31 27.85
N ASP A 580 19.64 4.49 26.99
CA ASP A 580 20.28 3.30 26.39
C ASP A 580 21.13 3.62 25.15
N ARG A 581 21.20 4.90 24.74
CA ARG A 581 22.00 5.37 23.59
C ARG A 581 23.35 5.97 23.97
N LYS A 582 23.65 6.13 25.26
CA LYS A 582 24.92 6.68 25.76
C LYS A 582 25.93 5.62 26.26
N GLY A 583 25.75 4.36 25.88
CA GLY A 583 26.66 3.24 26.19
C GLY A 583 27.58 2.90 25.05
#